data_AF-A0A2H3JH85-F1
#
_entry.id   AF-A0A2H3JH85-F1
#
_cell.length_a   1.000
_cell.length_b   1.000
_cell.length_c   1.000
_cell.angle_alpha   90.00
_cell.angle_beta   90.00
_cell.angle_gamma   90.00
#
_symmetry.space_group_name_H-M   'P 1'
#
loop_
_entity.id
_entity.type
_entity.pdbx_description
1 polymer ?
#
loop_
_entity_poly.entity_id
_entity_poly.type
_entity_poly.pdbx_seq_one_letter_code
_entity_poly.pdbx_strand_id
1 'polypeptide(L)'
;MILGYGWLKNENPTINWKDETVDVRSILEEKETTIRMDTVEMVVEPQGKLPTRGSQEATGYDLYAAEELEIPMGGWKLVPTGVKMKIPKGSYGKLTGRSGNALQHGLMVHPGVIDSDYRGTVGAIIYNYSKNNHRIVPGMRIAQIVFEKHLTPDIKEVTDLKETERGEKGFGSTDQTEDTEWRLYTEEEHEAIRCFTKTTARIIGPRGEMKNKFKTRTQLLAAV
;
A
#
# COMPACT_ATOMS: atom_id res chain seq x y z
N MET A 1 -37.67 -39.06 38.02
CA MET A 1 -37.46 -38.70 36.60
C MET A 1 -38.48 -37.62 36.27
N ILE A 2 -38.20 -36.34 36.07
CA ILE A 2 -36.99 -35.55 35.78
C ILE A 2 -37.11 -34.21 36.56
N LEU A 3 -35.96 -33.68 37.01
CA LEU A 3 -35.72 -32.43 37.77
C LEU A 3 -35.96 -31.19 36.86
N GLY A 4 -36.35 -29.98 37.26
CA GLY A 4 -35.94 -29.14 38.39
C GLY A 4 -35.24 -27.86 37.86
N TYR A 5 -35.47 -26.71 38.51
CA TYR A 5 -34.87 -25.36 38.34
C TYR A 5 -35.62 -24.30 37.50
N GLY A 6 -36.49 -23.57 38.20
CA GLY A 6 -36.66 -22.13 38.01
C GLY A 6 -35.65 -21.33 38.84
N TRP A 7 -35.78 -19.99 38.79
CA TRP A 7 -35.00 -18.91 39.43
C TRP A 7 -33.95 -18.22 38.54
N LEU A 8 -34.33 -17.05 37.99
CA LEU A 8 -33.53 -15.83 38.03
C LEU A 8 -34.52 -14.65 37.93
N LYS A 9 -34.61 -13.88 39.03
CA LYS A 9 -35.37 -12.64 39.11
C LYS A 9 -34.70 -11.60 38.21
N ASN A 10 -35.48 -11.00 37.32
CA ASN A 10 -35.09 -9.79 36.61
C ASN A 10 -34.96 -8.64 37.61
N GLU A 11 -33.72 -8.34 38.03
CA GLU A 11 -33.40 -7.03 38.60
C GLU A 11 -33.27 -6.03 37.45
N ASN A 12 -34.41 -5.47 37.06
CA ASN A 12 -34.45 -4.29 36.23
C ASN A 12 -34.14 -3.10 37.16
N PRO A 13 -33.01 -2.39 37.01
CA PRO A 13 -32.76 -1.22 37.84
C PRO A 13 -33.83 -0.18 37.53
N THR A 14 -34.63 0.13 38.54
CA THR A 14 -35.62 1.20 38.49
C THR A 14 -34.87 2.52 38.35
N ILE A 15 -34.91 3.10 37.15
CA ILE A 15 -34.38 4.45 36.91
C ILE A 15 -35.30 5.42 37.67
N ASN A 16 -34.78 6.01 38.74
CA ASN A 16 -35.45 6.98 39.57
C ASN A 16 -35.33 8.37 38.93
N TRP A 17 -36.42 8.89 38.36
CA TRP A 17 -36.49 10.18 37.65
C TRP A 17 -36.70 11.37 38.61
N LYS A 18 -36.03 11.39 39.75
CA LYS A 18 -36.08 12.53 40.67
C LYS A 18 -34.66 13.02 40.95
N ASP A 19 -34.40 14.22 40.47
CA ASP A 19 -33.33 15.14 40.91
C ASP A 19 -31.92 14.94 40.39
N GLU A 20 -31.75 14.63 39.09
CA GLU A 20 -30.50 14.97 38.40
C GLU A 20 -30.82 15.53 37.02
N THR A 21 -30.67 16.86 36.85
CA THR A 21 -30.52 17.44 35.52
C THR A 21 -29.24 16.88 34.94
N VAL A 22 -29.35 15.79 34.18
CA VAL A 22 -28.28 15.34 33.31
C VAL A 22 -27.98 16.50 32.37
N ASP A 23 -26.82 17.12 32.54
CA ASP A 23 -26.40 18.19 31.66
C ASP A 23 -26.10 17.59 30.30
N VAL A 24 -27.14 17.53 29.47
CA VAL A 24 -27.05 17.01 28.11
C VAL A 24 -26.04 17.81 27.31
N ARG A 25 -25.72 19.07 27.70
CA ARG A 25 -24.69 19.87 27.03
C ARG A 25 -23.29 19.38 27.35
N SER A 26 -22.96 18.99 28.58
CA SER A 26 -21.64 18.38 28.86
C SER A 26 -21.49 17.01 28.22
N ILE A 27 -22.56 16.20 28.13
CA ILE A 27 -22.54 14.93 27.39
C ILE A 27 -22.46 15.16 25.87
N LEU A 28 -23.12 16.21 25.37
CA LEU A 28 -23.01 16.61 23.97
C LEU A 28 -21.67 17.26 23.68
N GLU A 29 -21.02 17.98 24.60
CA GLU A 29 -19.66 18.53 24.45
C GLU A 29 -18.60 17.41 24.54
N GLU A 30 -18.80 16.39 25.39
CA GLU A 30 -17.97 15.18 25.41
C GLU A 30 -18.17 14.30 24.17
N LYS A 31 -19.38 14.27 23.57
CA LYS A 31 -19.65 13.57 22.29
C LYS A 31 -19.34 14.40 21.05
N GLU A 32 -19.37 15.72 21.16
CA GLU A 32 -18.83 16.73 20.23
C GLU A 32 -17.34 16.94 20.42
N THR A 33 -16.71 16.16 21.31
CA THR A 33 -15.29 15.76 21.18
C THR A 33 -15.14 14.82 19.98
N THR A 34 -15.70 15.26 18.86
CA THR A 34 -15.06 15.40 17.56
C THR A 34 -14.50 14.07 17.08
N ILE A 35 -15.19 13.50 16.11
CA ILE A 35 -14.58 12.79 14.99
C ILE A 35 -13.48 13.73 14.45
N ARG A 36 -12.31 13.76 15.09
CA ARG A 36 -11.12 14.31 14.50
C ARG A 36 -10.83 13.28 13.42
N MET A 37 -11.30 13.55 12.20
CA MET A 37 -10.70 12.92 11.03
C MET A 37 -9.20 12.98 11.28
N ASP A 38 -8.55 11.82 11.34
CA ASP A 38 -7.12 11.67 11.58
C ASP A 38 -6.37 12.55 10.58
N THR A 39 -6.14 13.81 10.95
CA THR A 39 -5.65 14.83 10.03
C THR A 39 -4.14 14.79 10.07
N VAL A 40 -3.53 14.61 8.91
CA VAL A 40 -2.08 14.73 8.76
C VAL A 40 -1.79 16.19 8.43
N GLU A 41 -1.10 16.88 9.34
CA GLU A 41 -0.65 18.24 9.09
C GLU A 41 0.65 18.18 8.28
N MET A 42 0.78 18.99 7.23
CA MET A 42 1.96 18.99 6.36
C MET A 42 2.51 20.41 6.15
N VAL A 43 3.85 20.50 6.12
CA VAL A 43 4.57 21.68 5.64
C VAL A 43 5.20 21.31 4.31
N VAL A 44 4.94 22.12 3.28
CA VAL A 44 5.51 21.95 1.94
C VAL A 44 6.59 23.00 1.76
N GLU A 45 7.82 22.55 1.52
CA GLU A 45 8.96 23.42 1.19
C GLU A 45 8.78 24.03 -0.22
N PRO A 46 9.46 25.15 -0.56
CA PRO A 46 9.26 25.84 -1.84
C PRO A 46 9.37 24.97 -3.09
N GLN A 47 10.26 23.98 -3.07
CA GLN A 47 10.49 23.01 -4.13
C GLN A 47 9.61 21.75 -4.04
N GLY A 48 8.89 21.58 -2.92
CA GLY A 48 8.01 20.47 -2.67
C GLY A 48 6.63 20.63 -3.30
N LYS A 49 5.84 19.56 -3.27
CA LYS A 49 4.44 19.58 -3.71
C LYS A 49 3.56 18.81 -2.74
N LEU A 50 2.39 19.35 -2.45
CA LEU A 50 1.43 18.70 -1.58
C LEU A 50 1.03 17.32 -2.14
N PRO A 51 1.06 16.25 -1.34
CA PRO A 51 0.71 14.90 -1.81
C PRO A 51 -0.75 14.83 -2.25
N THR A 52 -1.05 13.99 -3.24
CA THR A 52 -2.40 13.89 -3.82
C THR A 52 -2.85 12.45 -3.95
N ARG A 53 -4.15 12.20 -3.84
CA ARG A 53 -4.73 10.89 -4.11
C ARG A 53 -5.01 10.73 -5.60
N GLY A 54 -4.77 9.53 -6.14
CA GLY A 54 -5.04 9.21 -7.54
C GLY A 54 -6.52 9.04 -7.88
N SER A 55 -7.35 8.73 -6.89
CA SER A 55 -8.80 8.60 -7.00
C SER A 55 -9.46 8.83 -5.64
N GLN A 56 -10.79 8.92 -5.61
CA GLN A 56 -11.57 9.13 -4.38
C GLN A 56 -11.42 8.00 -3.35
N GLU A 57 -11.08 6.79 -3.79
CA GLU A 57 -10.90 5.60 -2.94
C GLU A 57 -9.44 5.16 -2.82
N ALA A 58 -8.50 5.85 -3.48
CA ALA A 58 -7.08 5.53 -3.39
C ALA A 58 -6.57 5.57 -1.94
N THR A 59 -6.00 4.46 -1.47
CA THR A 59 -5.46 4.37 -0.10
C THR A 59 -4.25 5.27 0.10
N GLY A 60 -3.39 5.36 -0.92
CA GLY A 60 -2.13 6.10 -0.87
C GLY A 60 -2.23 7.53 -1.41
N TYR A 61 -1.36 8.39 -0.88
CA TYR A 61 -1.08 9.72 -1.40
C TYR A 61 0.21 9.68 -2.22
N ASP A 62 0.14 10.06 -3.49
CA ASP A 62 1.31 10.19 -4.37
C ASP A 62 2.26 11.27 -3.81
N LEU A 63 3.53 10.91 -3.67
CA LEU A 63 4.63 11.77 -3.28
C LEU A 63 5.44 12.19 -4.52
N TYR A 64 5.90 13.43 -4.50
CA TYR A 64 6.55 14.09 -5.62
C TYR A 64 8.02 14.35 -5.32
N ALA A 65 8.90 14.23 -6.33
CA ALA A 65 10.29 14.64 -6.19
C ALA A 65 10.39 16.16 -6.04
N ALA A 66 11.21 16.63 -5.10
CA ALA A 66 11.48 18.05 -4.87
C ALA A 66 12.62 18.59 -5.75
N GLU A 67 13.54 17.73 -6.18
CA GLU A 67 14.74 18.14 -6.90
C GLU A 67 15.05 17.20 -8.06
N GLU A 68 15.93 17.68 -8.94
CA GLU A 68 16.45 16.87 -10.04
C GLU A 68 17.63 16.02 -9.57
N LEU A 69 17.61 14.74 -9.89
CA LEU A 69 18.73 13.84 -9.65
C LEU A 69 18.72 12.68 -10.64
N GLU A 70 19.84 11.95 -10.69
CA GLU A 70 19.94 10.72 -11.46
C GLU A 70 20.19 9.53 -10.54
N ILE A 71 19.39 8.48 -10.70
CA ILE A 71 19.57 7.20 -10.03
C ILE A 71 20.37 6.29 -10.98
N PRO A 72 21.61 5.92 -10.63
CA PRO A 72 22.44 5.09 -11.49
C PRO A 72 21.81 3.72 -11.70
N MET A 73 22.08 3.11 -12.86
CA MET A 73 21.73 1.72 -13.15
C MET A 73 22.24 0.79 -12.05
N GLY A 74 21.37 -0.05 -11.50
CA GLY A 74 21.75 -0.99 -10.43
C GLY A 74 22.12 -0.30 -9.11
N GLY A 75 21.83 0.98 -8.94
CA GLY A 75 22.08 1.72 -7.71
C GLY A 75 20.82 2.35 -7.12
N TRP A 76 21.02 3.12 -6.05
CA TRP A 76 19.94 3.78 -5.33
C TRP A 76 20.28 5.22 -4.97
N LYS A 77 19.23 6.02 -4.74
CA LYS A 77 19.32 7.38 -4.20
C LYS A 77 18.18 7.63 -3.22
N LEU A 78 18.45 8.47 -2.23
CA LEU A 78 17.40 9.15 -1.47
C LEU A 78 16.89 10.32 -2.32
N VAL A 79 15.61 10.30 -2.63
CA VAL A 79 14.94 11.36 -3.38
C VAL A 79 14.09 12.17 -2.41
N PRO A 80 14.44 13.43 -2.11
CA PRO A 80 13.65 14.24 -1.19
C PRO A 80 12.31 14.61 -1.82
N THR A 81 11.29 14.71 -0.98
CA THR A 81 9.93 15.09 -1.42
C THR A 81 9.59 16.55 -1.17
N GLY A 82 10.38 17.22 -0.34
CA GLY A 82 10.10 18.58 0.11
C GLY A 82 8.85 18.68 1.00
N VAL A 83 8.35 17.56 1.55
CA VAL A 83 7.24 17.57 2.52
C VAL A 83 7.68 17.11 3.90
N LYS A 84 7.26 17.85 4.90
CA LYS A 84 7.33 17.48 6.32
C LYS A 84 5.92 17.21 6.80
N MET A 85 5.75 16.27 7.72
CA MET A 85 4.43 15.89 8.18
C MET A 85 4.37 15.65 9.69
N LYS A 86 3.19 15.85 10.24
CA LYS A 86 2.82 15.43 11.59
C LYS A 86 1.65 14.46 11.44
N ILE A 87 1.93 13.20 11.72
CA ILE A 87 0.97 12.11 11.62
C ILE A 87 0.29 11.95 12.99
N PRO A 88 -1.02 11.66 13.04
CA PRO A 88 -1.71 11.37 14.29
C PRO A 88 -1.05 10.23 15.08
N LYS A 89 -0.98 10.37 16.41
CA LYS A 89 -0.50 9.30 17.30
C LYS A 89 -1.33 8.03 17.10
N GLY A 90 -0.68 6.86 17.24
CA GLY A 90 -1.29 5.57 16.94
C GLY A 90 -1.37 5.25 15.44
N SER A 91 -0.80 6.10 14.58
CA SER A 91 -0.61 5.86 13.16
C SER A 91 0.85 6.13 12.75
N TYR A 92 1.28 5.54 11.64
CA TYR A 92 2.56 5.83 11.00
C TYR A 92 2.36 5.96 9.48
N GLY A 93 3.31 6.58 8.81
CA GLY A 93 3.33 6.70 7.36
C GLY A 93 4.12 5.58 6.73
N LYS A 94 3.46 4.64 6.06
CA LYS A 94 4.09 3.59 5.28
C LYS A 94 4.41 4.09 3.88
N LEU A 95 5.70 4.31 3.64
CA LEU A 95 6.21 4.69 2.34
C LEU A 95 6.35 3.45 1.44
N THR A 96 5.80 3.49 0.23
CA THR A 96 5.83 2.38 -0.72
C THR A 96 5.93 2.85 -2.17
N GLY A 97 6.26 1.91 -3.06
CA GLY A 97 6.40 2.15 -4.49
C GLY A 97 5.07 2.32 -5.21
N ARG A 98 5.11 3.00 -6.35
CA ARG A 98 4.00 3.07 -7.30
C ARG A 98 4.16 1.93 -8.30
N SER A 99 3.13 1.12 -8.52
CA SER A 99 3.19 -0.06 -9.40
C SER A 99 3.64 0.31 -10.82
N GLY A 100 3.18 1.45 -11.35
CA GLY A 100 3.60 1.94 -12.66
C GLY A 100 5.10 2.24 -12.76
N ASN A 101 5.70 2.84 -11.73
CA ASN A 101 7.15 3.13 -11.72
C ASN A 101 7.97 1.83 -11.68
N ALA A 102 7.52 0.83 -10.92
CA ALA A 102 8.15 -0.47 -10.87
C ALA A 102 8.08 -1.19 -12.23
N LEU A 103 6.89 -1.26 -12.83
CA LEU A 103 6.67 -1.97 -14.09
C LEU A 103 7.32 -1.31 -15.30
N GLN A 104 7.20 0.02 -15.42
CA GLN A 104 7.61 0.75 -16.63
C GLN A 104 9.07 1.20 -16.59
N HIS A 105 9.62 1.44 -15.40
CA HIS A 105 10.93 2.05 -15.23
C HIS A 105 11.89 1.23 -14.39
N GLY A 106 11.46 0.09 -13.83
CA GLY A 106 12.29 -0.73 -12.94
C GLY A 106 12.64 -0.01 -11.63
N LEU A 107 11.84 0.99 -11.22
CA LEU A 107 12.09 1.74 -10.00
C LEU A 107 11.35 1.11 -8.83
N MET A 108 12.10 0.64 -7.85
CA MET A 108 11.57 0.11 -6.59
C MET A 108 11.83 1.12 -5.48
N VAL A 109 10.79 1.46 -4.73
CA VAL A 109 10.94 2.24 -3.50
C VAL A 109 11.19 1.26 -2.36
N HIS A 110 12.27 1.46 -1.61
CA HIS A 110 12.49 0.73 -0.38
C HIS A 110 11.36 1.07 0.61
N PRO A 111 10.67 0.08 1.19
CA PRO A 111 9.64 0.35 2.19
C PRO A 111 10.20 1.23 3.32
N GLY A 112 9.45 2.25 3.70
CA GLY A 112 9.85 3.20 4.74
C GLY A 112 8.78 3.35 5.81
N VAL A 113 9.22 3.55 7.05
CA VAL A 113 8.37 3.89 8.19
C VAL A 113 8.62 5.37 8.50
N ILE A 114 7.58 6.18 8.38
CA ILE A 114 7.59 7.59 8.78
C ILE A 114 6.86 7.68 10.11
N ASP A 115 7.62 7.87 11.18
CA ASP A 115 7.10 7.91 12.53
C ASP A 115 6.23 9.14 12.80
N SER A 116 5.30 9.02 13.74
CA SER A 116 4.35 10.10 14.07
C SER A 116 5.00 11.35 14.67
N ASP A 117 6.18 11.21 15.24
CA ASP A 117 7.00 12.28 15.82
C ASP A 117 8.13 12.75 14.89
N TYR A 118 8.31 12.15 13.71
CA TYR A 118 9.25 12.63 12.71
C TYR A 118 8.81 13.99 12.15
N ARG A 119 9.72 14.98 12.15
CA ARG A 119 9.46 16.35 11.62
C ARG A 119 10.42 16.77 10.52
N GLY A 120 11.31 15.87 10.11
CA GLY A 120 12.20 16.10 8.99
C GLY A 120 11.49 16.01 7.64
N THR A 121 12.22 16.31 6.58
CA THR A 121 11.72 16.19 5.21
C THR A 121 11.67 14.72 4.82
N VAL A 122 10.49 14.25 4.41
CA VAL A 122 10.32 12.88 3.94
C VAL A 122 11.10 12.68 2.64
N GLY A 123 11.83 11.57 2.55
CA GLY A 123 12.52 11.16 1.34
C GLY A 123 12.20 9.72 0.99
N ALA A 124 12.23 9.41 -0.29
CA ALA A 124 12.07 8.05 -0.80
C ALA A 124 13.41 7.48 -1.22
N ILE A 125 13.81 6.36 -0.63
CA ILE A 125 14.97 5.60 -1.11
C ILE A 125 14.50 4.77 -2.30
N ILE A 126 15.03 5.07 -3.48
CA ILE A 126 14.62 4.44 -4.74
C ILE A 126 15.81 3.69 -5.33
N TYR A 127 15.60 2.41 -5.58
CA TYR A 127 16.52 1.54 -6.29
C TYR A 127 16.11 1.43 -7.76
N ASN A 128 17.09 1.45 -8.66
CA ASN A 128 16.88 1.33 -10.09
C ASN A 128 17.35 -0.06 -10.59
N TYR A 129 16.39 -0.95 -10.85
CA TYR A 129 16.62 -2.28 -11.42
C TYR A 129 16.68 -2.29 -12.96
N SER A 130 16.50 -1.15 -13.62
CA SER A 130 16.57 -1.08 -15.08
C SER A 130 18.01 -1.19 -15.57
N LYS A 131 18.17 -1.30 -16.90
CA LYS A 131 19.47 -1.32 -17.60
C LYS A 131 19.94 0.08 -18.04
N ASN A 132 19.37 1.15 -17.50
CA ASN A 132 19.74 2.53 -17.81
C ASN A 132 19.74 3.37 -16.53
N ASN A 133 20.50 4.47 -16.51
CA ASN A 133 20.32 5.48 -15.46
C ASN A 133 18.91 6.08 -15.57
N HIS A 134 18.32 6.46 -14.44
CA HIS A 134 16.99 7.05 -14.40
C HIS A 134 17.05 8.48 -13.88
N ARG A 135 16.68 9.44 -14.74
CA ARG A 135 16.59 10.85 -14.38
C ARG A 135 15.25 11.13 -13.69
N ILE A 136 15.32 11.57 -12.44
CA ILE A 136 14.21 12.10 -11.66
C ILE A 136 14.17 13.61 -11.87
N VAL A 137 12.99 14.15 -12.12
CA VAL A 137 12.76 15.60 -12.26
C VAL A 137 11.80 16.11 -11.18
N PRO A 138 11.90 17.38 -10.77
CA PRO A 138 10.97 17.98 -9.81
C PRO A 138 9.50 17.80 -10.26
N GLY A 139 8.63 17.48 -9.32
CA GLY A 139 7.22 17.20 -9.57
C GLY A 139 6.91 15.83 -10.18
N MET A 140 7.91 14.98 -10.42
CA MET A 140 7.68 13.57 -10.80
C MET A 140 7.10 12.80 -9.62
N ARG A 141 6.08 11.95 -9.88
CA ARG A 141 5.50 11.09 -8.84
C ARG A 141 6.37 9.86 -8.61
N ILE A 142 7.06 9.82 -7.48
CA ILE A 142 8.14 8.86 -7.23
C ILE A 142 7.75 7.71 -6.30
N ALA A 143 6.88 7.98 -5.34
CA ALA A 143 6.46 7.04 -4.31
C ALA A 143 5.02 7.36 -3.90
N GLN A 144 4.45 6.55 -3.02
CA GLN A 144 3.19 6.85 -2.36
C GLN A 144 3.30 6.54 -0.87
N ILE A 145 2.51 7.24 -0.06
CA ILE A 145 2.44 7.03 1.38
C ILE A 145 1.03 6.59 1.77
N VAL A 146 0.95 5.56 2.61
CA VAL A 146 -0.28 5.07 3.23
C VAL A 146 -0.19 5.31 4.73
N PHE A 147 -1.23 5.87 5.34
CA PHE A 147 -1.26 6.06 6.79
C PHE A 147 -1.93 4.85 7.43
N GLU A 148 -1.16 4.06 8.17
CA GLU A 148 -1.62 2.83 8.82
C GLU A 148 -1.68 3.01 10.33
N LYS A 149 -2.71 2.44 10.97
CA LYS A 149 -2.79 2.35 12.43
C LYS A 149 -1.78 1.31 12.94
N HIS A 150 -1.20 1.56 14.10
CA HIS A 150 -0.28 0.62 14.75
C HIS A 150 -0.46 0.60 16.27
N LEU A 151 0.15 -0.40 16.90
CA LEU A 151 0.25 -0.52 18.35
C LEU A 151 1.72 -0.32 18.77
N THR A 152 1.94 0.34 19.90
CA THR A 152 3.25 0.43 20.58
C THR A 152 3.18 -0.23 21.96
N PRO A 153 3.06 -1.57 22.05
CA PRO A 153 2.96 -2.27 23.32
C PRO A 153 4.31 -2.30 24.05
N ASP A 154 4.27 -2.44 25.37
CA ASP A 154 5.47 -2.75 26.16
C ASP A 154 5.96 -4.17 25.84
N ILE A 155 7.27 -4.33 25.71
CA ILE A 155 7.90 -5.64 25.46
C ILE A 155 8.19 -6.31 26.79
N LYS A 156 7.71 -7.55 26.97
CA LYS A 156 7.97 -8.39 28.15
C LYS A 156 8.69 -9.67 27.74
N GLU A 157 9.91 -9.85 28.24
CA GLU A 157 10.68 -11.10 28.08
C GLU A 157 10.05 -12.24 28.91
N VAL A 158 10.00 -13.43 28.32
CA VAL A 158 9.48 -14.67 28.93
C VAL A 158 10.36 -15.85 28.55
N THR A 159 10.34 -16.93 29.33
CA THR A 159 11.14 -18.13 29.05
C THR A 159 10.58 -19.00 27.94
N ASP A 160 9.27 -18.93 27.67
CA ASP A 160 8.61 -19.74 26.65
C ASP A 160 7.28 -19.10 26.17
N LEU A 161 6.82 -19.50 24.98
CA LEU A 161 5.57 -19.05 24.36
C LEU A 161 4.56 -20.20 24.28
N LYS A 162 3.27 -19.87 24.30
CA LYS A 162 2.21 -20.89 24.10
C LYS A 162 2.25 -21.43 22.67
N GLU A 163 2.15 -22.74 22.53
CA GLU A 163 2.06 -23.40 21.23
C GLU A 163 0.83 -22.92 20.44
N THR A 164 0.99 -22.89 19.12
CA THR A 164 -0.08 -22.60 18.15
C THR A 164 -0.05 -23.65 17.04
N GLU A 165 -1.14 -23.76 16.27
CA GLU A 165 -1.21 -24.68 15.11
C GLU A 165 -0.09 -24.42 14.08
N ARG A 166 0.30 -23.16 13.87
CA ARG A 166 1.40 -22.80 12.97
C ARG A 166 2.76 -23.19 13.56
N GLY A 167 2.96 -23.04 14.87
CA GLY A 167 4.21 -23.38 15.56
C GLY A 167 5.42 -22.68 14.92
N GLU A 168 6.48 -23.46 14.67
CA GLU A 168 7.75 -23.00 14.08
C GLU A 168 7.74 -22.91 12.53
N LYS A 169 6.60 -23.20 11.88
CA LYS A 169 6.51 -23.26 10.41
C LYS A 169 6.54 -21.85 9.80
N GLY A 170 7.49 -21.62 8.89
CA GLY A 170 7.64 -20.36 8.13
C GLY A 170 8.38 -20.58 6.80
N PHE A 171 8.66 -19.50 6.05
CA PHE A 171 9.47 -19.53 4.82
C PHE A 171 9.00 -20.55 3.77
N GLY A 172 7.75 -20.41 3.33
CA GLY A 172 7.18 -21.32 2.33
C GLY A 172 6.66 -22.63 2.89
N SER A 173 6.52 -22.75 4.22
CA SER A 173 5.93 -23.93 4.88
C SER A 173 4.47 -24.23 4.48
N THR A 174 3.82 -23.31 3.78
CA THR A 174 2.46 -23.44 3.24
C THR A 174 2.43 -23.42 1.72
N ASP A 175 3.59 -23.32 1.07
CA ASP A 175 3.64 -23.30 -0.38
C ASP A 175 3.21 -24.67 -0.89
N GLN A 176 2.34 -24.67 -1.90
CA GLN A 176 2.04 -25.91 -2.59
C GLN A 176 3.25 -26.24 -3.46
N THR A 177 3.90 -27.36 -3.17
CA THR A 177 4.79 -28.00 -4.13
C THR A 177 3.93 -28.59 -5.24
N GLU A 178 3.31 -27.73 -6.05
CA GLU A 178 3.03 -28.17 -7.41
C GLU A 178 4.40 -28.45 -8.03
N ASP A 179 4.60 -29.64 -8.59
CA ASP A 179 5.70 -29.94 -9.52
C ASP A 179 5.55 -29.03 -10.74
N THR A 180 5.77 -27.74 -10.53
CA THR A 180 5.99 -26.76 -11.57
C THR A 180 7.48 -26.85 -11.82
N GLU A 181 7.84 -27.63 -12.82
CA GLU A 181 9.16 -27.60 -13.42
C GLU A 181 9.37 -26.17 -13.92
N TRP A 182 9.89 -25.29 -13.06
CA TRP A 182 10.30 -23.93 -13.43
C TRP A 182 11.53 -24.06 -14.34
N ARG A 183 11.31 -24.49 -15.58
CA ARG A 183 12.33 -24.42 -16.60
C ARG A 183 12.38 -22.99 -17.09
N LEU A 184 13.54 -22.36 -16.98
CA LEU A 184 13.82 -21.13 -17.72
C LEU A 184 13.42 -21.37 -19.18
N TYR A 185 12.62 -20.46 -19.75
CA TYR A 185 12.28 -20.54 -21.17
C TYR A 185 13.58 -20.69 -21.98
N THR A 186 13.59 -21.62 -22.94
CA THR A 186 14.71 -21.69 -23.88
C THR A 186 14.80 -20.37 -24.64
N GLU A 187 15.97 -20.08 -25.22
CA GLU A 187 16.09 -18.91 -26.10
C GLU A 187 15.08 -18.95 -27.27
N GLU A 188 14.71 -20.15 -27.73
CA GLU A 188 13.69 -20.34 -28.77
C GLU A 188 12.29 -19.98 -28.26
N GLU A 189 11.93 -20.36 -27.03
CA GLU A 189 10.66 -19.99 -26.39
C GLU A 189 10.60 -18.48 -26.08
N HIS A 190 11.71 -17.89 -25.63
CA HIS A 190 11.84 -16.44 -25.47
C HIS A 190 11.69 -15.70 -26.81
N GLU A 191 12.30 -16.19 -27.88
CA GLU A 191 12.19 -15.59 -29.20
C GLU A 191 10.77 -15.75 -29.76
N ALA A 192 10.10 -16.89 -29.51
CA ALA A 192 8.70 -17.11 -29.86
C ALA A 192 7.75 -16.13 -29.13
N ILE A 193 7.96 -15.90 -27.83
CA ILE A 193 7.20 -14.90 -27.04
C ILE A 193 7.46 -13.47 -27.54
N ARG A 194 8.73 -13.13 -27.85
CA ARG A 194 9.08 -11.84 -28.47
C ARG A 194 8.46 -11.68 -29.86
N CYS A 195 8.38 -12.75 -30.64
CA CYS A 195 7.79 -12.74 -31.97
C CYS A 195 6.26 -12.63 -31.89
N PHE A 196 5.63 -13.29 -30.92
CA PHE A 196 4.19 -13.19 -30.65
C PHE A 196 3.79 -11.78 -30.22
N THR A 197 4.57 -11.15 -29.33
CA THR A 197 4.33 -9.76 -28.88
C THR A 197 4.58 -8.73 -29.99
N LYS A 198 5.58 -8.93 -30.86
CA LYS A 198 5.80 -8.12 -32.06
C LYS A 198 4.69 -8.29 -33.11
N THR A 199 4.15 -9.50 -33.24
CA THR A 199 3.10 -9.82 -34.23
C THR A 199 1.73 -9.31 -33.78
N THR A 200 1.39 -9.42 -32.49
CA THR A 200 0.17 -8.82 -31.92
C THR A 200 0.20 -7.28 -31.97
N ALA A 201 1.34 -6.65 -31.72
CA ALA A 201 1.53 -5.19 -31.91
C ALA A 201 1.46 -4.74 -33.39
N ARG A 202 1.65 -5.65 -34.35
CA ARG A 202 1.45 -5.37 -35.79
C ARG A 202 0.00 -5.52 -36.24
N ILE A 203 -0.78 -6.35 -35.55
CA ILE A 203 -2.19 -6.63 -35.83
C ILE A 203 -3.11 -5.60 -35.18
N ILE A 204 -2.74 -5.10 -33.99
CA ILE A 204 -3.45 -4.06 -33.25
C ILE A 204 -2.68 -2.75 -33.45
N GLY A 205 -3.24 -1.81 -34.23
CA GLY A 205 -2.59 -0.52 -34.45
C GLY A 205 -2.48 0.32 -33.17
N PRO A 206 -1.72 1.42 -33.17
CA PRO A 206 -1.40 2.24 -31.99
C PRO A 206 -2.61 2.90 -31.27
N ARG A 207 -3.84 2.73 -31.77
CA ARG A 207 -5.10 3.18 -31.15
C ARG A 207 -6.04 2.05 -30.71
N GLY A 208 -5.60 0.78 -30.75
CA GLY A 208 -6.45 -0.35 -30.35
C GLY A 208 -7.47 -0.81 -31.40
N GLU A 209 -7.47 -0.25 -32.61
CA GLU A 209 -8.33 -0.72 -33.69
C GLU A 209 -7.69 -1.90 -34.43
N MET A 210 -8.40 -3.04 -34.47
CA MET A 210 -8.04 -4.21 -35.28
C MET A 210 -8.09 -3.84 -36.76
N LYS A 211 -6.97 -4.01 -37.49
CA LYS A 211 -7.00 -3.90 -38.96
C LYS A 211 -7.86 -5.04 -39.52
N ASN A 212 -8.96 -4.68 -40.18
CA ASN A 212 -9.93 -5.54 -40.88
C ASN A 212 -9.26 -6.49 -41.90
N LYS A 213 -8.61 -7.56 -41.43
CA LYS A 213 -8.12 -8.64 -42.31
C LYS A 213 -8.54 -10.05 -41.89
N PHE A 214 -9.12 -10.23 -40.71
CA PHE A 214 -9.63 -11.53 -40.28
C PHE A 214 -10.99 -11.35 -39.62
N LYS A 215 -12.03 -12.01 -40.18
CA LYS A 215 -13.42 -11.82 -39.77
C LYS A 215 -13.80 -12.64 -38.54
N THR A 216 -12.97 -13.59 -38.10
CA THR A 216 -13.23 -14.41 -36.92
C THR A 216 -11.95 -14.80 -36.18
N ARG A 217 -12.07 -15.01 -34.86
CA ARG A 217 -10.97 -15.42 -33.94
C ARG A 217 -10.29 -16.73 -34.39
N THR A 218 -11.04 -17.59 -35.09
CA THR A 218 -10.55 -18.86 -35.67
C THR A 218 -9.57 -18.65 -36.82
N GLN A 219 -9.73 -17.59 -37.63
CA GLN A 219 -8.80 -17.29 -38.74
C GLN A 219 -7.45 -16.78 -38.24
N LEU A 220 -7.39 -16.20 -37.03
CA LEU A 220 -6.16 -15.70 -36.42
C LEU A 220 -5.28 -16.83 -35.89
N LEU A 221 -5.88 -17.88 -35.33
CA LEU A 221 -5.16 -19.04 -34.77
C LEU A 221 -4.58 -19.96 -35.84
N ALA A 222 -5.07 -19.91 -37.08
CA ALA A 222 -4.58 -20.72 -38.19
C ALA A 222 -3.41 -20.07 -38.97
N ALA A 223 -3.07 -18.81 -38.67
CA ALA A 223 -2.01 -18.06 -39.34
C ALA A 223 -0.75 -17.89 -38.45
N VAL A 224 -0.78 -18.45 -37.24
CA VAL A 224 0.34 -18.61 -36.31
C VAL A 224 0.75 -20.07 -36.32
#